data_AF-G2J854-F1
#
_entry.id   AF-G2J854-F1
#
_cell.length_a   1.000
_cell.length_b   1.000
_cell.length_c   1.000
_cell.angle_alpha   90.00
_cell.angle_beta   90.00
_cell.angle_gamma   90.00
#
_symmetry.space_group_name_H-M   'P 1'
#
loop_
_entity.id
_entity.type
_entity.pdbx_description
1 polymer ?
#
loop_
_entity_poly.entity_id
_entity_poly.type
_entity_poly.pdbx_seq_one_letter_code
_entity_poly.pdbx_strand_id
1 'polypeptide(L)' 'MNLSSLDSLTELIGAAAIRSGAAFALDDIAGLDARARVMHVVRILHAISQTDPWIAKILNTQQAIPQLRAELLRRNP' A
#
# COMPACT_ATOMS: atom_id res chain seq x y z
N MET A 1 20.50 1.85 -9.35
CA MET A 1 19.71 0.72 -8.82
C MET A 1 18.26 1.02 -9.19
N ASN A 2 17.72 0.36 -10.21
CA ASN A 2 16.36 0.62 -10.70
C ASN A 2 15.44 -0.41 -10.04
N LEU A 3 15.08 -0.16 -8.77
CA LEU A 3 14.07 -0.94 -8.08
C LEU A 3 12.77 -0.72 -8.86
N SER A 4 12.16 -1.81 -9.33
CA SER A 4 10.91 -1.71 -10.09
C SER A 4 9.89 -0.90 -9.26
N SER A 5 9.02 -0.13 -9.93
CA SER A 5 8.08 0.77 -9.23
C SER A 5 7.27 0.04 -8.14
N LEU A 6 7.05 -1.26 -8.32
CA LEU A 6 6.35 -2.13 -7.39
C LEU A 6 7.15 -2.48 -6.13
N ASP A 7 8.45 -2.75 -6.25
CA ASP A 7 9.32 -3.05 -5.10
C ASP A 7 9.45 -1.81 -4.20
N SER A 8 9.66 -0.66 -4.83
CA SER A 8 9.71 0.64 -4.13
C SER A 8 8.39 0.97 -3.45
N LEU A 9 7.26 0.64 -4.09
CA LEU A 9 5.94 0.78 -3.47
C LEU A 9 5.77 -0.14 -2.27
N THR A 10 6.21 -1.39 -2.39
CA THR A 10 6.05 -2.40 -1.34
C THR A 10 6.85 -2.01 -0.09
N GLU A 11 8.09 -1.53 -0.27
CA GLU A 11 8.91 -1.00 0.83
C GLU A 11 8.25 0.22 1.50
N LEU A 12 7.69 1.15 0.70
CA LEU A 12 7.00 2.33 1.20
C LEU A 12 5.77 1.97 2.05
N ILE A 13 4.99 1.00 1.57
CA ILE A 13 3.78 0.50 2.24
C ILE A 13 4.16 -0.21 3.55
N GLY A 14 5.20 -1.05 3.51
CA GLY A 14 5.74 -1.70 4.70
C GLY A 14 6.22 -0.69 5.74
N ALA A 15 6.99 0.30 5.33
CA ALA A 15 7.48 1.37 6.21
C ALA A 15 6.32 2.18 6.84
N ALA A 16 5.29 2.51 6.06
CA ALA A 16 4.11 3.20 6.54
C ALA A 16 3.33 2.36 7.58
N ALA A 17 3.16 1.07 7.32
CA ALA A 17 2.46 0.15 8.23
C ALA A 17 3.23 -0.07 9.55
N ILE A 18 4.56 -0.23 9.49
CA ILE A 18 5.42 -0.36 10.68
C ILE A 18 5.33 0.91 11.53
N ARG A 19 5.50 2.08 10.91
CA ARG A 19 5.51 3.37 11.62
C ARG A 19 4.18 3.67 12.32
N SER A 20 3.07 3.31 11.68
CA SER A 20 1.72 3.54 12.22
C SER A 20 1.26 2.49 13.23
N GLY A 21 2.06 1.44 13.49
CA GLY A 21 1.65 0.32 14.33
C GLY A 21 0.62 -0.61 13.65
N ALA A 22 0.32 -0.39 12.37
CA ALA A 22 -0.62 -1.18 11.58
C ALA A 22 0.03 -2.43 10.95
N ALA A 23 1.25 -2.80 11.35
CA ALA A 23 1.99 -3.93 10.79
C ALA A 23 1.19 -5.25 10.88
N PHE A 24 0.44 -5.45 11.98
CA PHE A 24 -0.43 -6.62 12.18
C PHE A 24 -1.55 -6.74 11.13
N ALA A 25 -1.99 -5.62 10.53
CA ALA A 25 -3.01 -5.65 9.50
C ALA A 25 -2.48 -6.19 8.16
N LEU A 26 -1.16 -6.36 7.99
CA LEU A 26 -0.58 -6.94 6.79
C LEU A 26 -0.54 -8.48 6.81
N ASP A 27 -0.64 -9.13 7.99
CA ASP A 27 -0.60 -10.60 8.10
C ASP A 27 -1.84 -11.26 7.48
N ASP A 28 -3.00 -10.57 7.51
CA ASP A 28 -4.24 -11.04 6.90
C ASP A 28 -4.16 -11.17 5.37
N ILE A 29 -3.14 -10.57 4.75
CA ILE A 29 -2.99 -10.51 3.29
C ILE A 29 -2.66 -11.89 2.71
N ALA A 30 -1.99 -12.76 3.47
CA ALA A 30 -1.55 -14.07 2.97
C ALA A 30 -2.71 -15.00 2.56
N GLY A 31 -3.89 -14.86 3.18
CA GLY A 31 -5.08 -15.67 2.89
C GLY A 31 -6.03 -15.07 1.85
N LEU A 32 -5.81 -13.82 1.41
CA LEU A 32 -6.71 -13.11 0.51
C LEU A 32 -6.35 -13.37 -0.96
N ASP A 33 -7.33 -13.32 -1.85
CA ASP A 33 -7.08 -13.30 -3.30
C ASP A 33 -6.38 -12.01 -3.75
N ALA A 34 -5.84 -11.97 -4.97
CA ALA A 34 -5.05 -10.83 -5.45
C ALA A 34 -5.80 -9.49 -5.39
N ARG A 35 -7.11 -9.49 -5.66
CA ARG A 35 -7.94 -8.28 -5.64
C ARG A 35 -8.21 -7.84 -4.20
N ALA A 36 -8.56 -8.78 -3.34
CA ALA A 36 -8.82 -8.56 -1.92
C ALA A 36 -7.54 -8.07 -1.19
N ARG A 37 -6.37 -8.61 -1.51
CA ARG A 37 -5.07 -8.16 -0.98
C ARG A 37 -4.83 -6.68 -1.22
N VAL A 38 -4.99 -6.22 -2.45
CA VAL A 38 -4.76 -4.81 -2.81
C VAL A 38 -5.81 -3.89 -2.19
N MET A 39 -7.09 -4.30 -2.19
CA MET A 39 -8.14 -3.51 -1.52
C MET A 39 -7.88 -3.36 -0.02
N HIS A 40 -7.38 -4.43 0.61
CA HIS A 40 -6.96 -4.43 2.00
C HIS A 40 -5.79 -3.47 2.25
N VAL A 41 -4.74 -3.55 1.43
CA VAL A 41 -3.60 -2.63 1.48
C VAL A 41 -4.03 -1.18 1.27
N VAL A 42 -4.86 -0.89 0.27
CA VAL A 42 -5.37 0.47 0.00
C VAL A 42 -6.16 1.00 1.20
N ARG A 43 -6.99 0.16 1.84
CA ARG A 43 -7.76 0.54 3.03
C ARG A 43 -6.86 0.85 4.22
N ILE A 44 -5.83 0.04 4.47
CA ILE A 44 -4.84 0.28 5.52
C ILE A 44 -4.11 1.60 5.26
N LEU A 45 -3.58 1.79 4.05
CA LEU A 45 -2.87 3.01 3.67
C LEU A 45 -3.76 4.25 3.82
N HIS A 46 -5.04 4.13 3.45
CA HIS A 46 -5.99 5.22 3.63
C HIS A 46 -6.18 5.53 5.12
N ALA A 47 -6.40 4.52 5.97
CA ALA A 47 -6.53 4.70 7.41
C ALA A 47 -5.29 5.36 8.02
N ILE A 48 -4.08 4.88 7.66
CA ILE A 48 -2.81 5.45 8.10
C ILE A 48 -2.67 6.90 7.66
N SER A 49 -3.05 7.22 6.42
CA SER A 49 -2.97 8.59 5.90
C SER A 49 -3.88 9.57 6.64
N GLN A 50 -4.94 9.09 7.30
CA GLN A 50 -5.79 9.95 8.12
C GLN A 50 -5.19 10.23 9.51
N THR A 51 -4.30 9.35 9.99
CA THR A 51 -3.72 9.44 11.33
C THR A 51 -2.30 10.00 11.36
N ASP A 52 -1.53 9.86 10.28
CA ASP A 52 -0.16 10.40 10.17
C ASP A 52 -0.04 11.31 8.91
N PRO A 53 -0.04 12.64 9.09
CA PRO A 53 0.09 13.62 8.00
C PRO A 53 1.40 13.50 7.20
N TRP A 54 2.47 13.01 7.82
CA TRP A 54 3.76 12.82 7.14
C TRP A 54 3.68 11.62 6.19
N ILE A 55 3.06 10.51 6.63
CA ILE A 55 2.78 9.36 5.75
C ILE A 55 1.82 9.76 4.63
N ALA A 56 0.78 10.54 4.93
CA ALA A 56 -0.15 11.05 3.93
C ALA A 56 0.57 11.83 2.82
N LYS A 57 1.52 12.69 3.19
CA LYS A 57 2.36 13.44 2.24
C LYS A 57 3.16 12.49 1.36
N ILE A 58 3.81 11.48 1.94
CA ILE A 58 4.64 10.52 1.21
C ILE A 58 3.80 9.67 0.24
N LEU A 59 2.68 9.12 0.69
CA LEU A 59 1.79 8.32 -0.15
C LEU A 59 1.24 9.11 -1.33
N ASN A 60 0.92 10.40 -1.12
CA ASN A 60 0.47 11.29 -2.18
C ASN A 60 1.60 11.65 -3.16
N THR A 61 2.80 11.99 -2.66
CA THR A 61 3.96 12.30 -3.51
C THR A 61 4.33 11.13 -4.42
N GLN A 62 4.27 9.91 -3.90
CA GLN A 62 4.61 8.70 -4.65
C GLN A 62 3.45 8.16 -5.50
N GLN A 63 2.27 8.79 -5.47
CA GLN A 63 1.06 8.29 -6.11
C GLN A 63 0.78 6.81 -5.79
N ALA A 64 1.06 6.37 -4.57
CA ALA A 64 1.02 4.95 -4.20
C ALA A 64 -0.38 4.34 -4.37
N ILE A 65 -1.43 5.07 -3.98
CA ILE A 65 -2.83 4.61 -4.12
C ILE A 65 -3.25 4.50 -5.59
N PRO A 66 -3.07 5.52 -6.45
CA PRO A 66 -3.31 5.40 -7.90
C PRO A 66 -2.56 4.24 -8.56
N GLN A 67 -1.28 4.06 -8.25
CA GLN A 67 -0.46 3.00 -8.84
C GLN A 67 -0.94 1.59 -8.46
N LEU A 68 -1.29 1.38 -7.18
CA LEU A 68 -1.89 0.12 -6.73
C LEU A 68 -3.20 -0.21 -7.45
N ARG A 69 -4.06 0.80 -7.66
CA ARG A 69 -5.33 0.62 -8.39
C ARG A 69 -5.10 0.28 -9.86
N ALA A 70 -4.15 0.95 -10.52
CA ALA A 70 -3.82 0.70 -11.92
C ALA A 70 -3.28 -0.73 -12.13
N GLU A 71 -2.39 -1.20 -11.26
CA GLU A 71 -1.85 -2.55 -11.33
C GLU A 71 -2.93 -3.63 -11.13
N LEU A 72 -3.93 -3.34 -10.29
CA LEU A 72 -5.06 -4.24 -10.07
C LEU A 72 -5.94 -4.38 -11.32
N LEU A 73 -6.25 -3.27 -11.99
CA LEU A 73 -6.98 -3.27 -13.26
C LEU A 73 -6.20 -4.00 -14.36
N ARG A 74 -4.86 -3.90 -14.36
CA ARG A 74 -4.01 -4.59 -15.34
C ARG A 74 -3.99 -6.12 -15.15
N ARG A 75 -4.06 -6.60 -13.91
CA ARG A 75 -3.99 -8.04 -13.57
C ARG A 75 -5.36 -8.75 -13.58
N ASN A 76 -6.45 -8.00 -13.56
CA ASN A 76 -7.83 -8.49 -13.68
C ASN A 76 -8.59 -7.60 -14.69
N PRO A 77 -8.46 -7.84 -16.01
CA PRO A 77 -9.26 -7.16 -17.02
C PRO A 77 -10.76 -7.49 -16.91
#